data_AF-A0A935S7A7-F1
#
_entry.id   AF-A0A935S7A7-F1
#
_cell.length_a   1.000
_cell.length_b   1.000
_cell.length_c   1.000
_cell.angle_alpha   90.00
_cell.angle_beta   90.00
_cell.angle_gamma   90.00
#
_symmetry.space_group_name_H-M   'P 1'
#
loop_
_entity.id
_entity.type
_entity.pdbx_description
1 polymer ?
#
loop_
_entity_poly.entity_id
_entity_poly.type
_entity_poly.pdbx_seq_one_letter_code
_entity_poly.pdbx_strand_id
1 'polypeptide(L)'
;MSEFDDEGMNDKEFEEILKRFENMINNGESSFFDADELEEVIEYYMQWLNYEMAKKAIDYGIAHYPFSSILKIKKAQYLSTQHFTHEALNMLNEIEQIENSNFDLYMTRGYIYSQMGLGEQAI
;
A
#
# COMPACT_ATOMS: atom_id res chain seq x y z
N MET A 1 -20.45 -18.64 -20.20
CA MET A 1 -20.09 -17.22 -20.36
C MET A 1 -20.29 -16.54 -19.01
N SER A 2 -19.20 -16.46 -18.24
CA SER A 2 -18.91 -15.35 -17.34
C SER A 2 -17.40 -15.23 -17.40
N GLU A 3 -16.95 -14.51 -18.41
CA GLU A 3 -15.59 -13.99 -18.58
C GLU A 3 -15.35 -12.98 -17.45
N PHE A 4 -15.15 -13.48 -16.24
CA PHE A 4 -14.39 -12.78 -15.23
C PHE A 4 -13.04 -13.48 -15.22
N ASP A 5 -12.27 -13.25 -16.29
CA ASP A 5 -10.82 -13.42 -16.21
C ASP A 5 -10.37 -12.43 -15.14
N ASP A 6 -10.01 -12.98 -13.99
CA ASP A 6 -9.21 -12.31 -12.98
C ASP A 6 -7.85 -12.04 -13.63
N GLU A 7 -7.73 -10.95 -14.39
CA GLU A 7 -6.46 -10.42 -14.91
C GLU A 7 -5.68 -9.79 -13.74
N GLY A 8 -5.48 -10.54 -12.66
CA GLY A 8 -4.45 -10.23 -11.68
C GLY A 8 -3.07 -10.43 -12.30
N MET A 9 -2.08 -9.67 -11.82
CA MET A 9 -0.70 -9.85 -12.25
C MET A 9 -0.28 -11.31 -12.01
N ASN A 10 0.25 -11.96 -13.04
CA ASN A 10 0.70 -13.34 -12.89
C ASN A 10 2.06 -13.38 -12.15
N ASP A 11 2.36 -14.49 -11.48
CA ASP A 11 3.57 -14.65 -10.66
C ASP A 11 4.88 -14.26 -11.38
N LYS A 12 4.98 -14.52 -12.68
CA LYS A 12 6.21 -14.20 -13.44
C LYS A 12 6.37 -12.71 -13.67
N GLU A 13 5.27 -12.03 -13.96
CA GLU A 13 5.24 -10.58 -14.17
C GLU A 13 5.57 -9.86 -12.87
N PHE A 14 5.00 -10.32 -11.76
CA PHE A 14 5.34 -9.80 -10.43
C PHE A 14 6.81 -10.07 -10.07
N GLU A 15 7.34 -11.26 -10.35
CA GLU A 15 8.76 -11.55 -10.16
C GLU A 15 9.69 -10.61 -10.93
N GLU A 16 9.31 -10.20 -12.15
CA GLU A 16 10.08 -9.26 -12.96
C GLU A 16 10.06 -7.85 -12.36
N ILE A 17 8.89 -7.41 -11.87
CA ILE A 17 8.73 -6.13 -11.17
C ILE A 17 9.56 -6.10 -9.89
N LEU A 18 9.49 -7.17 -9.09
CA LEU A 18 10.25 -7.27 -7.84
C LEU A 18 11.76 -7.22 -8.12
N LYS A 19 12.26 -7.95 -9.12
CA LYS A 19 13.68 -7.91 -9.54
C LYS A 19 14.09 -6.51 -9.98
N ARG A 20 13.26 -5.81 -10.78
CA ARG A 20 13.53 -4.42 -11.19
C ARG A 20 13.60 -3.48 -9.99
N PHE A 21 12.68 -3.64 -9.03
CA PHE A 21 12.65 -2.81 -7.83
C PHE A 21 13.90 -3.02 -6.98
N GLU A 22 14.29 -4.28 -6.75
CA GLU A 22 15.50 -4.61 -5.99
C GLU A 22 16.78 -4.11 -6.67
N ASN A 23 16.88 -4.22 -8.00
CA ASN A 23 18.01 -3.67 -8.75
C ASN A 23 18.06 -2.14 -8.66
N MET A 24 16.92 -1.46 -8.75
CA MET A 24 16.86 0.00 -8.58
C MET A 24 17.39 0.42 -7.20
N ILE A 25 16.94 -0.25 -6.14
CA ILE A 25 17.32 0.09 -4.76
C ILE A 25 18.80 -0.23 -4.48
N ASN A 26 19.31 -1.37 -4.97
CA ASN A 26 20.65 -1.84 -4.64
C ASN A 26 21.75 -1.26 -5.55
N ASN A 27 21.45 -1.09 -6.84
CA ASN A 27 22.44 -0.73 -7.86
C ASN A 27 22.29 0.72 -8.34
N GLY A 28 21.22 1.42 -7.91
CA GLY A 28 20.89 2.76 -8.41
C GLY A 28 20.44 2.76 -9.87
N GLU A 29 19.97 1.62 -10.38
CA GLU A 29 19.42 1.51 -11.74
C GLU A 29 18.12 2.31 -11.85
N SER A 30 18.00 3.15 -12.87
CA SER A 30 16.75 3.87 -13.11
C SER A 30 15.69 2.91 -13.65
N SER A 31 14.64 2.66 -12.87
CA SER A 31 13.44 1.96 -13.31
C SER A 31 12.21 2.83 -13.03
N PHE A 32 11.22 2.75 -13.92
CA PHE A 32 9.91 3.36 -13.70
C PHE A 32 8.97 2.30 -13.16
N PHE A 33 8.08 2.69 -12.26
CA PHE A 33 6.99 1.86 -11.77
C PHE A 33 5.73 2.69 -11.76
N ASP A 34 4.60 2.15 -12.17
CA ASP A 34 3.31 2.80 -11.92
C ASP A 34 2.86 2.61 -10.46
N ALA A 35 1.72 3.18 -10.10
CA ALA A 35 1.23 3.13 -8.73
C ALA A 35 0.77 1.73 -8.31
N ASP A 36 0.27 0.93 -9.26
CA ASP A 36 -0.29 -0.40 -9.01
C ASP A 36 0.86 -1.43 -8.88
N GLU A 37 1.89 -1.36 -9.74
CA GLU A 37 3.12 -2.14 -9.59
C GLU A 37 3.78 -1.89 -8.22
N LEU A 38 3.80 -0.64 -7.75
CA LEU A 38 4.34 -0.30 -6.43
C LEU A 38 3.45 -0.78 -5.30
N GLU A 39 2.13 -0.78 -5.49
CA GLU A 39 1.18 -1.34 -4.53
C GLU A 39 1.53 -2.80 -4.24
N GLU A 40 1.66 -3.61 -5.28
CA GLU A 40 1.97 -5.05 -5.16
C GLU A 40 3.33 -5.28 -4.48
N VAL A 41 4.34 -4.48 -4.83
CA VAL A 41 5.67 -4.55 -4.17
C VAL A 41 5.57 -4.24 -2.68
N ILE A 42 4.78 -3.22 -2.30
CA ILE A 42 4.57 -2.85 -0.89
C ILE A 42 3.86 -4.00 -0.16
N GLU A 43 2.77 -4.52 -0.73
CA GLU A 43 2.00 -5.62 -0.15
C GLU A 43 2.85 -6.86 0.06
N TYR A 44 3.64 -7.24 -0.94
CA TYR A 44 4.58 -8.36 -0.85
C TYR A 44 5.52 -8.19 0.34
N TYR A 45 6.23 -7.07 0.44
CA TYR A 45 7.18 -6.88 1.53
C TYR A 45 6.49 -6.76 2.89
N MET A 46 5.27 -6.21 2.98
CA MET A 46 4.48 -6.20 4.20
C MET A 46 4.04 -7.61 4.62
N GLN A 47 3.60 -8.45 3.68
CA GLN A 47 3.19 -9.84 3.93
C GLN A 47 4.36 -10.68 4.48
N TRP A 48 5.57 -10.43 3.98
CA TRP A 48 6.80 -11.10 4.44
C TRP A 48 7.48 -10.40 5.62
N LEU A 49 6.81 -9.41 6.24
CA LEU A 49 7.30 -8.63 7.38
C LEU A 49 8.63 -7.90 7.11
N ASN A 50 9.00 -7.71 5.85
CA ASN A 50 10.16 -6.92 5.43
C ASN A 50 9.80 -5.43 5.37
N TYR A 51 9.51 -4.86 6.54
CA TYR A 51 9.06 -3.49 6.68
C TYR A 51 10.06 -2.44 6.20
N GLU A 52 11.35 -2.77 6.17
CA GLU A 52 12.38 -1.88 5.61
C GLU A 52 12.19 -1.71 4.10
N MET A 53 12.02 -2.80 3.37
CA MET A 53 11.80 -2.76 1.92
C MET A 53 10.42 -2.19 1.56
N ALA A 54 9.38 -2.55 2.33
CA ALA A 54 8.06 -1.94 2.18
C ALA A 54 8.13 -0.41 2.34
N LYS A 55 8.88 0.08 3.34
CA LYS A 55 9.07 1.52 3.53
C LYS A 55 9.79 2.18 2.36
N LYS A 56 10.82 1.55 1.79
CA LYS A 56 11.51 2.07 0.60
C LYS A 56 10.56 2.19 -0.60
N ALA A 57 9.71 1.18 -0.82
CA ALA A 57 8.71 1.19 -1.89
C ALA A 57 7.65 2.29 -1.66
N ILE A 58 7.16 2.45 -0.43
CA ILE A 58 6.24 3.53 -0.04
C ILE A 58 6.87 4.90 -0.27
N ASP A 59 8.10 5.12 0.20
CA ASP A 59 8.77 6.41 0.10
C ASP A 59 9.02 6.78 -1.38
N TYR A 60 9.44 5.80 -2.21
CA TYR A 60 9.57 5.98 -3.65
C TYR A 60 8.21 6.33 -4.28
N GLY A 61 7.17 5.53 -4.01
CA GLY A 61 5.85 5.74 -4.58
C GLY A 61 5.23 7.08 -4.22
N ILE A 62 5.33 7.52 -2.97
CA ILE A 62 4.80 8.82 -2.53
C ILE A 62 5.59 9.98 -3.14
N ALA A 63 6.91 9.83 -3.38
CA ALA A 63 7.70 10.85 -4.04
C ALA A 63 7.30 11.05 -5.51
N HIS A 64 6.94 9.97 -6.21
CA HIS A 64 6.54 10.02 -7.61
C HIS A 64 5.04 10.30 -7.82
N TYR A 65 4.19 9.79 -6.94
CA TYR A 65 2.73 9.87 -7.02
C TYR A 65 2.14 10.46 -5.72
N PRO A 66 2.42 11.73 -5.38
CA PRO A 66 2.04 12.33 -4.10
C PRO A 66 0.52 12.49 -3.90
N PHE A 67 -0.27 12.31 -4.96
CA PHE A 67 -1.73 12.37 -4.93
C PHE A 67 -2.41 11.01 -5.05
N SER A 68 -1.63 9.93 -5.15
CA SER A 68 -2.16 8.57 -5.24
C SER A 68 -2.77 8.13 -3.90
N SER A 69 -4.09 7.93 -3.89
CA SER A 69 -4.81 7.45 -2.71
C SER A 69 -4.41 6.01 -2.37
N ILE A 70 -4.18 5.15 -3.38
CA ILE A 70 -3.75 3.77 -3.21
C ILE A 70 -2.42 3.68 -2.43
N LEU A 71 -1.41 4.47 -2.80
CA LEU A 71 -0.12 4.49 -2.11
C LEU A 71 -0.21 5.13 -0.72
N LYS A 72 -1.08 6.14 -0.53
CA LYS A 72 -1.32 6.73 0.79
C LYS A 72 -2.02 5.75 1.73
N ILE A 73 -2.97 4.96 1.23
CA ILE A 73 -3.62 3.91 2.03
C ILE A 73 -2.60 2.86 2.44
N LYS A 74 -1.71 2.41 1.54
CA LYS A 74 -0.61 1.51 1.92
C LYS A 74 0.32 2.11 2.97
N LYS A 75 0.61 3.42 2.88
CA LYS A 75 1.36 4.13 3.93
C LYS A 75 0.64 4.12 5.27
N ALA A 76 -0.69 4.33 5.29
CA ALA A 76 -1.49 4.24 6.51
C ALA A 76 -1.48 2.82 7.10
N GLN A 77 -1.60 1.79 6.27
CA GLN A 77 -1.45 0.38 6.67
C GLN A 77 -0.06 0.13 7.27
N TYR A 78 1.00 0.59 6.61
CA TYR A 78 2.36 0.51 7.14
C TYR A 78 2.47 1.19 8.52
N LEU A 79 2.03 2.44 8.66
CA LEU A 79 2.04 3.16 9.93
C LEU A 79 1.30 2.41 11.04
N SER A 80 0.15 1.81 10.73
CA SER A 80 -0.60 0.95 11.63
C SER A 80 0.20 -0.27 12.09
N THR A 81 0.93 -0.95 11.19
CA THR A 81 1.83 -2.06 11.59
C THR A 81 2.97 -1.61 12.50
N GLN A 82 3.38 -0.34 12.40
CA GLN A 82 4.39 0.27 13.26
C GLN A 82 3.79 0.89 14.55
N HIS A 83 2.52 0.61 14.87
CA HIS A 83 1.77 1.15 16.00
C HIS A 83 1.52 2.67 15.98
N PHE A 84 1.72 3.34 14.84
CA PHE A 84 1.38 4.75 14.63
C PHE A 84 -0.09 4.90 14.19
N THR A 85 -1.02 4.34 14.96
CA THR A 85 -2.44 4.24 14.60
C THR A 85 -3.13 5.61 14.43
N HIS A 86 -2.80 6.60 15.25
CA HIS A 86 -3.35 7.96 15.13
C HIS A 86 -2.90 8.66 13.84
N GLU A 87 -1.64 8.51 13.45
CA GLU A 87 -1.11 9.08 12.21
C GLU A 87 -1.76 8.41 10.99
N ALA A 88 -1.90 7.08 11.04
CA ALA A 88 -2.60 6.32 10.02
C ALA A 88 -4.06 6.80 9.86
N LEU A 89 -4.81 6.96 10.96
CA LEU A 89 -6.20 7.45 10.90
C LEU A 89 -6.31 8.88 10.36
N ASN A 90 -5.40 9.77 10.75
CA ASN A 90 -5.38 11.14 10.21
C ASN A 90 -5.18 11.12 8.69
N MET A 91 -4.27 10.27 8.21
CA MET A 91 -4.05 10.10 6.77
C MET A 91 -5.29 9.57 6.05
N LEU A 92 -6.00 8.58 6.62
CA LEU A 92 -7.26 8.08 6.03
C LEU A 92 -8.35 9.16 6.01
N ASN A 93 -8.46 9.98 7.05
CA ASN A 93 -9.42 11.08 7.09
C ASN A 93 -9.16 12.12 5.99
N GLU A 94 -7.89 12.42 5.70
CA GLU A 94 -7.51 13.31 4.58
C GLU A 94 -7.90 12.71 3.23
N ILE A 95 -7.69 11.41 3.03
CA ILE A 95 -8.06 10.71 1.79
C ILE A 95 -9.58 10.69 1.63
N GLU A 96 -10.35 10.47 2.70
CA GLU A 96 -11.82 10.45 2.66
C GLU A 96 -12.43 11.78 2.19
N GLN A 97 -11.76 12.92 2.42
CA GLN A 97 -12.21 14.22 1.89
C GLN A 97 -12.16 14.29 0.36
N ILE A 98 -11.35 13.43 -0.27
CA ILE A 98 -11.13 13.40 -1.71
C ILE A 98 -11.88 12.22 -2.34
N GLU A 99 -11.79 11.04 -1.72
CA GLU A 99 -12.37 9.78 -2.18
C GLU A 99 -13.22 9.14 -1.09
N ASN A 100 -14.49 9.57 -1.00
CA ASN A 100 -15.43 9.10 0.02
C ASN A 100 -16.00 7.68 -0.24
N SER A 101 -15.61 7.02 -1.32
CA SER A 101 -16.15 5.73 -1.75
C SER A 101 -15.07 4.64 -1.89
N ASN A 102 -13.86 4.90 -1.40
CA ASN A 102 -12.72 3.98 -1.51
C ASN A 102 -12.84 2.85 -0.48
N PHE A 103 -13.03 1.61 -0.92
CA PHE A 103 -13.24 0.44 -0.05
C PHE A 103 -12.04 0.16 0.87
N ASP A 104 -10.81 0.24 0.35
CA ASP A 104 -9.60 -0.08 1.10
C ASP A 104 -9.34 0.90 2.25
N LEU A 105 -9.83 2.14 2.11
CA LEU A 105 -9.83 3.13 3.19
C LEU A 105 -10.65 2.63 4.38
N TYR A 106 -11.90 2.21 4.16
CA TYR A 106 -12.78 1.75 5.23
C TYR A 106 -12.26 0.44 5.83
N MET A 107 -11.74 -0.48 5.01
CA MET A 107 -11.14 -1.73 5.46
C MET A 107 -9.93 -1.48 6.36
N THR A 108 -9.02 -0.59 5.92
CA THR A 108 -7.83 -0.20 6.70
C THR A 108 -8.23 0.48 8.01
N ARG A 109 -9.23 1.37 7.97
CA ARG A 109 -9.74 2.05 9.17
C ARG A 109 -10.32 1.07 10.18
N GLY A 110 -11.12 0.11 9.73
CA GLY A 110 -11.67 -0.94 10.59
C GLY A 110 -10.59 -1.79 11.23
N TYR A 111 -9.55 -2.15 10.47
CA TYR A 111 -8.38 -2.85 11.00
C TYR A 111 -7.67 -2.05 12.11
N ILE A 112 -7.44 -0.75 11.90
CA ILE A 112 -6.78 0.11 12.88
C ILE A 112 -7.62 0.23 14.16
N TYR A 113 -8.93 0.45 14.05
CA TYR A 113 -9.79 0.50 15.23
C TYR A 113 -9.83 -0.82 16.00
N SER A 114 -9.80 -1.96 15.30
CA SER A 114 -9.67 -3.28 15.91
C SER A 114 -8.37 -3.40 16.72
N GLN A 115 -7.23 -2.95 16.18
CA GLN A 115 -5.95 -2.91 16.91
C GLN A 115 -6.00 -2.04 18.17
N MET A 116 -6.75 -0.94 18.14
CA MET A 116 -6.90 -0.03 19.28
C MET A 116 -7.87 -0.55 20.36
N GLY A 117 -8.54 -1.69 20.14
CA GLY A 117 -9.59 -2.17 21.03
C GLY A 117 -10.89 -1.36 20.93
N LEU A 118 -11.05 -0.56 19.87
CA LEU A 118 -12.19 0.32 19.62
C LEU A 118 -13.06 -0.23 18.48
N GLY A 119 -13.26 -1.55 18.42
CA GLY A 119 -13.98 -2.21 17.33
C GLY A 119 -15.40 -1.67 17.08
N GLU A 120 -16.04 -1.07 18.09
CA GLU A 120 -17.35 -0.43 17.96
C GLU A 120 -17.32 0.92 17.19
N GLN A 121 -16.15 1.54 17.04
CA GLN A 121 -15.98 2.78 16.25
C GLN A 121 -15.62 2.49 14.77
N ALA A 122 -15.56 1.22 14.37
CA ALA A 122 -15.16 0.80 13.04
C ALA A 122 -16.25 0.95 11.95
N ILE A 123 -17.43 1.47 12.28
CA ILE A 123 -18.63 1.50 11.43
C ILE A 123 -19.09 2.93 11.18
#